data_AF-A0A7S2C3Z6-F1
#
_entry.id   AF-A0A7S2C3Z6-F1
#
_cell.length_a   1.000
_cell.length_b   1.000
_cell.length_c   1.000
_cell.angle_alpha   90.00
_cell.angle_beta   90.00
_cell.angle_gamma   90.00
#
_symmetry.space_group_name_H-M   'P 1'
#
loop_
_entity.id
_entity.type
_entity.pdbx_description
1 polymer ?
#
loop_
_entity_poly.entity_id
_entity_poly.type
_entity_poly.pdbx_seq_one_letter_code
_entity_poly.pdbx_strand_id
1 'polypeptide(L)'
;AFDKGAEKMVFRALKSIDVENAQASMPEDKEQILRIIKEGPGYHKVNTEVVKHLRNWFMVQALRTEIDRLSKLGQVYTTFGQYEAGVDVLEKAADMLHKMNA
;
A
#
# COMPACT_ATOMS: atom_id res chain seq x y z
N ALA A 1 13.58 0.43 -9.84
CA ALA A 1 12.95 1.76 -9.67
C ALA A 1 11.45 1.56 -9.70
N PHE A 2 10.74 2.03 -8.68
CA PHE A 2 9.27 2.00 -8.65
C PHE A 2 8.76 2.77 -9.87
N ASP A 3 7.90 2.14 -10.69
CA ASP A 3 7.35 2.81 -11.86
C ASP A 3 6.40 3.92 -11.40
N LYS A 4 6.84 5.18 -11.59
CA LYS A 4 6.03 6.37 -11.30
C LYS A 4 4.74 6.40 -12.12
N GLY A 5 4.68 5.67 -13.24
CA GLY A 5 3.46 5.46 -14.03
C GLY A 5 2.42 4.62 -13.28
N ALA A 6 2.82 3.45 -12.79
CA ALA A 6 1.98 2.57 -11.98
C ALA A 6 1.45 3.25 -10.71
N GLU A 7 2.29 4.00 -9.99
CA GLU A 7 1.89 4.76 -8.80
C GLU A 7 0.77 5.77 -9.12
N LYS A 8 0.93 6.54 -10.20
CA LYS A 8 -0.08 7.52 -10.64
C LYS A 8 -1.39 6.85 -11.04
N MET A 9 -1.33 5.67 -11.66
CA MET A 9 -2.52 4.92 -12.06
C MET A 9 -3.29 4.44 -10.82
N VAL A 10 -2.59 3.84 -9.85
CA VAL A 10 -3.20 3.40 -8.58
C VAL A 10 -3.82 4.58 -7.85
N PHE A 11 -3.13 5.72 -7.73
CA PHE A 11 -3.70 6.89 -7.06
C PHE A 11 -4.92 7.47 -7.78
N ARG A 12 -4.97 7.39 -9.12
CA ARG A 12 -6.16 7.79 -9.87
C ARG A 12 -7.33 6.83 -9.60
N ALA A 13 -7.07 5.52 -9.58
CA ALA A 13 -8.08 4.52 -9.30
C ALA A 13 -8.63 4.63 -7.85
N LEU A 14 -7.76 4.92 -6.88
CA LEU A 14 -8.18 5.15 -5.51
C LEU A 14 -9.07 6.41 -5.40
N LYS A 15 -8.76 7.49 -6.13
CA LYS A 15 -9.59 8.71 -6.14
C LYS A 15 -11.00 8.50 -6.70
N SER A 16 -11.20 7.49 -7.55
CA SER A 16 -12.53 7.14 -8.08
C SER A 16 -13.34 6.21 -7.17
N ILE A 17 -12.84 5.88 -5.98
CA ILE A 17 -13.59 5.07 -5.01
C ILE A 17 -14.82 5.83 -4.56
N ASP A 18 -15.95 5.13 -4.63
CA ASP A 18 -17.22 5.62 -4.16
C ASP A 18 -17.97 4.52 -3.41
N VAL A 19 -18.04 4.67 -2.09
CA VAL A 19 -18.71 3.73 -1.19
C VAL A 19 -20.22 3.67 -1.39
N GLU A 20 -20.86 4.70 -1.96
CA GLU A 20 -22.30 4.63 -2.28
C GLU A 20 -22.62 3.57 -3.35
N ASN A 21 -21.69 3.40 -4.29
CA ASN A 21 -21.81 2.45 -5.40
C ASN A 21 -21.18 1.08 -5.12
N ALA A 22 -20.62 0.89 -3.92
CA ALA A 22 -20.02 -0.37 -3.51
C ALA A 22 -21.05 -1.49 -3.45
N GLN A 23 -20.59 -2.71 -3.77
CA GLN A 23 -21.40 -3.92 -3.67
C GLN A 23 -20.96 -4.73 -2.45
N ALA A 24 -21.92 -5.45 -1.86
CA ALA A 24 -21.65 -6.43 -0.81
C ALA A 24 -22.16 -7.79 -1.25
N SER A 25 -21.55 -8.86 -0.73
CA SER A 25 -21.98 -10.23 -1.01
C SER A 25 -23.41 -10.51 -0.53
N MET A 26 -23.84 -9.79 0.51
CA MET A 26 -25.19 -9.82 1.05
C MET A 26 -25.86 -8.46 0.83
N PRO A 27 -26.99 -8.38 0.10
CA PRO A 27 -27.69 -7.12 -0.14
C PRO A 27 -28.09 -6.38 1.14
N GLU A 28 -28.49 -7.12 2.17
CA GLU A 28 -28.91 -6.56 3.46
C GLU A 28 -27.77 -5.83 4.16
N ASP A 29 -26.55 -6.37 4.10
CA ASP A 29 -25.36 -5.73 4.64
C ASP A 29 -25.06 -4.42 3.93
N LYS A 30 -25.20 -4.39 2.59
CA LYS A 30 -25.03 -3.16 1.80
C LYS A 30 -26.00 -2.08 2.29
N GLU A 31 -27.29 -2.41 2.39
CA GLU A 31 -28.31 -1.45 2.81
C GLU A 31 -28.04 -0.93 4.24
N GLN A 32 -27.68 -1.83 5.16
CA GLN A 32 -27.37 -1.46 6.53
C GLN A 32 -26.13 -0.58 6.64
N ILE A 33 -25.05 -0.92 5.93
CA ILE A 33 -23.81 -0.13 5.90
C ILE A 33 -24.09 1.26 5.32
N LEU A 34 -24.79 1.33 4.18
CA LEU A 34 -25.13 2.61 3.55
C LEU A 34 -26.00 3.48 4.45
N ARG A 35 -26.96 2.88 5.17
CA ARG A 35 -27.78 3.58 6.17
C ARG A 35 -26.91 4.15 7.29
N ILE A 36 -26.02 3.35 7.88
CA ILE A 36 -25.13 3.79 8.98
C ILE A 36 -24.21 4.93 8.51
N ILE A 37 -23.68 4.85 7.29
CA ILE A 37 -22.83 5.92 6.73
C ILE A 37 -23.64 7.20 6.57
N LYS A 38 -24.85 7.11 5.99
CA LYS A 38 -25.73 8.25 5.74
C LYS A 38 -26.19 8.93 7.03
N GLU A 39 -26.56 8.13 8.04
CA GLU A 39 -27.01 8.63 9.35
C GLU A 39 -25.85 9.12 10.23
N GLY A 40 -24.63 8.61 9.99
CA GLY A 40 -23.44 8.97 10.74
C GLY A 40 -22.53 9.96 10.00
N PRO A 41 -21.30 9.55 9.61
CA PRO A 41 -20.26 10.46 9.12
C PRO A 41 -20.51 11.07 7.73
N GLY A 42 -21.47 10.55 6.97
CA GLY A 42 -21.72 10.90 5.58
C GLY A 42 -20.71 10.28 4.60
N TYR A 43 -21.14 10.10 3.35
CA TYR A 43 -20.37 9.40 2.33
C TYR A 43 -19.05 10.09 1.98
N HIS A 44 -19.01 11.42 1.93
CA HIS A 44 -17.79 12.17 1.62
C HIS A 44 -16.65 11.89 2.61
N LYS A 45 -16.96 11.88 3.91
CA LYS A 45 -15.97 11.62 4.96
C LYS A 45 -15.46 10.18 4.89
N VAL A 46 -16.37 9.22 4.70
CA VAL A 46 -16.01 7.80 4.56
C VAL A 46 -15.17 7.55 3.32
N ASN A 47 -15.56 8.08 2.16
CA ASN A 47 -14.77 8.00 0.93
C ASN A 47 -13.35 8.55 1.14
N THR A 48 -13.22 9.70 1.79
CA THR A 48 -11.91 10.32 2.08
C THR A 48 -11.04 9.41 2.95
N GLU A 49 -11.58 8.86 4.03
CA GLU A 49 -10.82 7.97 4.92
C GLU A 49 -10.50 6.63 4.24
N VAL A 50 -11.43 6.03 3.49
CA VAL A 50 -11.18 4.79 2.73
C VAL A 50 -10.03 4.99 1.75
N VAL A 51 -10.05 6.07 0.97
CA VAL A 51 -8.97 6.41 0.03
C VAL A 51 -7.63 6.58 0.75
N LYS A 52 -7.64 7.30 1.89
CA LYS A 52 -6.44 7.51 2.71
C LYS A 52 -5.88 6.19 3.25
N HIS A 53 -6.73 5.34 3.81
CA HIS A 53 -6.33 4.04 4.36
C HIS A 53 -5.79 3.10 3.28
N LEU A 54 -6.48 2.98 2.14
CA LEU A 54 -6.02 2.15 1.03
C LEU A 54 -4.72 2.67 0.42
N ARG A 55 -4.57 3.99 0.30
CA ARG A 55 -3.32 4.60 -0.15
C ARG A 55 -2.18 4.27 0.79
N ASN A 56 -2.36 4.43 2.10
CA ASN A 56 -1.34 4.11 3.08
C ASN A 56 -0.99 2.61 3.06
N TRP A 57 -2.00 1.75 3.06
CA TRP A 57 -1.82 0.31 2.97
C TRP A 57 -1.01 -0.08 1.72
N PHE A 58 -1.38 0.43 0.55
CA PHE A 58 -0.68 0.15 -0.70
C PHE A 58 0.80 0.58 -0.64
N MET A 59 1.07 1.79 -0.14
CA MET A 59 2.45 2.29 0.00
C MET A 59 3.28 1.41 0.93
N VAL A 60 2.73 1.00 2.07
CA VAL A 60 3.41 0.11 3.02
C VAL A 60 3.68 -1.26 2.39
N GLN A 61 2.70 -1.85 1.67
CA GLN A 61 2.89 -3.14 0.99
C GLN A 61 3.94 -3.05 -0.12
N ALA A 62 3.94 -1.96 -0.88
CA ALA A 62 4.91 -1.70 -1.92
C ALA A 62 6.34 -1.62 -1.36
N LEU A 63 6.54 -0.84 -0.29
CA LEU A 63 7.82 -0.71 0.39
C LEU A 63 8.29 -2.04 0.96
N ARG A 64 7.42 -2.76 1.68
CA ARG A 64 7.73 -4.07 2.24
C ARG A 64 8.20 -5.06 1.18
N THR A 65 7.50 -5.11 0.04
CA THR A 65 7.86 -5.99 -1.08
C THR A 65 9.27 -5.68 -1.62
N GLU A 66 9.61 -4.40 -1.76
CA GLU A 66 10.94 -4.00 -2.25
C GLU A 66 12.04 -4.26 -1.20
N ILE A 67 11.76 -4.03 0.09
CA ILE A 67 12.67 -4.36 1.19
C ILE A 67 12.98 -5.86 1.20
N ASP A 68 11.96 -6.71 1.10
CA ASP A 68 12.12 -8.17 1.05
C ASP A 68 12.95 -8.60 -0.16
N ARG A 69 12.71 -7.97 -1.32
CA ARG A 69 13.48 -8.23 -2.54
C ARG A 69 14.96 -7.86 -2.36
N LEU A 70 15.26 -6.66 -1.88
CA LEU A 70 16.64 -6.23 -1.67
C LEU A 70 17.33 -7.09 -0.60
N SER A 71 16.64 -7.40 0.50
CA SER A 71 17.19 -8.26 1.56
C SER A 71 17.60 -9.63 1.01
N LYS A 72 16.74 -10.26 0.20
CA LYS A 72 17.06 -11.53 -0.47
C LYS A 72 18.23 -11.40 -1.43
N LEU A 73 18.27 -10.34 -2.24
CA LEU A 73 19.36 -10.11 -3.18
C LEU A 73 20.70 -9.90 -2.46
N GLY A 74 20.72 -9.12 -1.38
CA GLY A 74 21.91 -8.92 -0.56
C GLY A 74 22.42 -10.23 0.04
N GLN A 75 21.53 -11.06 0.58
CA GLN A 75 21.88 -12.40 1.08
C GLN A 75 22.47 -13.30 -0.02
N VAL A 76 21.91 -13.26 -1.23
CA VAL A 76 22.45 -13.98 -2.39
C VAL A 76 23.88 -13.52 -2.68
N TYR A 77 24.12 -12.21 -2.79
CA TYR A 77 25.47 -11.69 -3.03
C TYR A 77 26.47 -12.11 -1.95
N THR A 78 26.08 -12.07 -0.66
CA THR A 78 26.95 -12.55 0.42
C THR A 78 27.26 -14.03 0.32
N THR A 79 26.29 -14.85 -0.13
CA THR A 79 26.49 -16.30 -0.31
C THR A 79 27.43 -16.61 -1.47
N PHE A 80 27.42 -15.78 -2.52
CA PHE A 80 28.33 -15.88 -3.66
C PHE A 80 29.71 -15.23 -3.41
N GLY A 81 30.00 -14.76 -2.20
CA GLY A 81 31.27 -14.11 -1.85
C GLY A 81 31.41 -12.67 -2.36
N GLN A 82 30.34 -12.09 -2.92
CA GLN A 82 30.30 -10.69 -3.37
C GLN A 82 29.89 -9.79 -2.20
N TYR A 83 30.74 -9.72 -1.18
CA TYR A 83 30.39 -9.07 0.09
C TYR A 83 30.11 -7.57 -0.05
N GLU A 84 30.91 -6.84 -0.83
CA GLU A 84 30.73 -5.39 -1.04
C GLU A 84 29.35 -5.09 -1.65
N ALA A 85 29.00 -5.76 -2.75
CA ALA A 85 27.68 -5.65 -3.36
C ALA A 85 26.54 -6.13 -2.42
N GLY A 86 26.81 -7.15 -1.59
CA GLY A 86 25.87 -7.63 -0.59
C GLY A 86 25.55 -6.57 0.47
N VAL A 87 26.58 -5.95 1.04
CA VAL A 87 26.43 -4.87 2.04
C VAL A 87 25.69 -3.68 1.44
N ASP A 88 26.10 -3.20 0.27
CA ASP A 88 25.44 -2.08 -0.43
C ASP A 88 23.93 -2.27 -0.61
N VAL A 89 23.52 -3.51 -0.92
CA VAL A 89 22.11 -3.84 -1.15
C VAL A 89 21.33 -3.96 0.17
N LEU A 90 21.96 -4.52 1.21
CA LEU A 90 21.36 -4.64 2.54
C LEU A 90 21.19 -3.28 3.22
N GLU A 91 22.16 -2.36 3.08
CA GLU A 91 22.06 -1.00 3.57
C GLU A 91 20.88 -0.26 2.93
N LYS A 92 20.69 -0.40 1.60
CA LYS A 92 19.51 0.15 0.92
C LYS A 92 18.19 -0.40 1.47
N ALA A 93 18.15 -1.69 1.81
CA ALA A 93 16.96 -2.29 2.42
C ALA A 93 16.71 -1.71 3.83
N ALA A 94 17.75 -1.54 4.63
CA ALA A 94 17.67 -0.96 5.97
C ALA A 94 17.21 0.51 5.95
N ASP A 95 17.74 1.31 5.02
CA ASP A 95 17.34 2.71 4.83
C ASP A 95 15.85 2.84 4.48
N MET A 96 15.34 1.97 3.61
CA MET A 96 13.92 1.95 3.28
C MET A 96 13.06 1.48 4.45
N LEU A 97 13.53 0.49 5.21
CA LEU A 97 12.84 0.04 6.43
C LEU A 97 12.73 1.18 7.46
N HIS A 98 13.79 1.97 7.63
CA HIS A 98 13.76 3.15 8.48
C HIS A 98 12.72 4.17 8.01
N LYS A 99 12.69 4.48 6.70
CA LYS A 99 11.69 5.40 6.09
C LYS A 99 10.25 4.91 6.18
N MET A 100 10.03 3.60 6.28
CA MET A 100 8.70 3.02 6.44
C MET A 100 8.17 3.15 7.88
N ASN A 101 9.07 3.22 8.87
CA ASN A 101 8.75 3.26 10.30
C ASN A 101 8.84 4.67 10.93
N ALA A 102 9.39 5.64 10.19
CA ALA A 102 9.49 7.05 10.57
C ALA A 102 8.26 7.84 10.13
#